data_AF-A0A358M6L6-F1
#
_entry.id   AF-A0A358M6L6-F1
#
_cell.length_a   1.000
_cell.length_b   1.000
_cell.length_c   1.000
_cell.angle_alpha   90.00
_cell.angle_beta   90.00
_cell.angle_gamma   90.00
#
_symmetry.space_group_name_H-M   'P 1'
#
loop_
_entity.id
_entity.type
_entity.pdbx_description
1 polymer ?
#
loop_
_entity_poly.entity_id
_entity_poly.type
_entity_poly.pdbx_seq_one_letter_code
_entity_poly.pdbx_strand_id
1 'polypeptide(L)'
;MYYCGVCKSISRNFGQLPRFGLVNETSVLSLILNIAAGKIGTPEILRKNCIAHPQKKSDAVIRNEAVDYAAGVNVLMMYFKLLDSWHDDKNLAAKAGSTAIRRAFRKAAAKYPISADAVYFSIRELTKLEKEGCSSIDAACEPFASMMADLFMWKDSDVFCSEP
;
A
#
# COMPACT_ATOMS: atom_id res chain seq x y z
N MET A 1 0.93 16.44 3.67
CA MET A 1 2.29 16.03 4.05
C MET A 1 2.55 14.56 3.74
N TYR A 2 1.96 13.61 4.47
CA TYR A 2 2.22 12.18 4.25
C TYR A 2 1.62 11.62 2.95
N TYR A 3 0.36 11.93 2.61
CA TYR A 3 -0.26 11.51 1.34
C TYR A 3 0.56 11.92 0.10
N CYS A 4 0.98 13.18 0.06
CA CYS A 4 1.86 13.69 -1.00
C CYS A 4 3.28 13.09 -0.92
N GLY A 5 3.74 12.73 0.29
CA GLY A 5 4.98 11.99 0.51
C GLY A 5 4.94 10.61 -0.13
N VAL A 6 3.91 9.81 0.17
CA VAL A 6 3.69 8.48 -0.41
C VAL A 6 3.56 8.59 -1.93
N CYS A 7 2.74 9.51 -2.45
CA CYS A 7 2.61 9.76 -3.90
C CYS A 7 3.97 10.01 -4.59
N LYS A 8 4.81 10.84 -3.98
CA LYS A 8 6.12 11.19 -4.53
C LYS A 8 7.13 10.06 -4.34
N SER A 9 7.05 9.31 -3.24
CA SER A 9 7.88 8.14 -3.02
C SER A 9 7.56 7.04 -4.04
N ILE A 10 6.28 6.80 -4.34
CA ILE A 10 5.85 5.92 -5.45
C ILE A 10 6.53 6.36 -6.75
N SER A 11 6.45 7.66 -7.07
CA SER A 11 7.05 8.22 -8.28
C SER A 11 8.56 7.97 -8.40
N ARG A 12 9.28 8.08 -7.27
CA ARG A 12 10.73 7.96 -7.19
C ARG A 12 11.18 6.50 -7.22
N ASN A 13 10.49 5.64 -6.48
CA ASN A 13 10.93 4.27 -6.23
C ASN A 13 10.33 3.26 -7.21
N PHE A 14 9.10 3.49 -7.69
CA PHE A 14 8.30 2.51 -8.42
C PHE A 14 7.75 3.04 -9.77
N GLY A 15 7.97 4.31 -10.09
CA GLY A 15 7.61 4.94 -11.36
C GLY A 15 6.31 5.75 -11.30
N GLN A 16 5.92 6.32 -12.45
CA GLN A 16 4.80 7.28 -12.50
C GLN A 16 3.42 6.62 -12.51
N LEU A 17 3.28 5.46 -13.16
CA LEU A 17 1.99 4.80 -13.34
C LEU A 17 1.32 4.37 -12.03
N PRO A 18 2.03 3.77 -11.05
CA PRO A 18 1.38 3.33 -9.81
C PRO A 18 0.89 4.48 -8.92
N ARG A 19 1.26 5.74 -9.23
CA ARG A 19 0.83 6.92 -8.46
C ARG A 19 -0.68 7.16 -8.54
N PHE A 20 -1.32 6.70 -9.61
CA PHE A 20 -2.75 6.87 -9.83
C PHE A 20 -3.60 5.93 -8.96
N GLY A 21 -3.02 4.85 -8.44
CA GLY A 21 -3.67 3.98 -7.46
C GLY A 21 -3.31 4.31 -6.02
N LEU A 22 -2.97 5.56 -5.71
CA LEU A 22 -2.67 5.98 -4.35
C LEU A 22 -3.93 5.95 -3.48
N VAL A 23 -3.86 5.23 -2.36
CA VAL A 23 -4.97 5.10 -1.40
C VAL A 23 -4.67 5.82 -0.08
N ASN A 24 -5.70 6.15 0.69
CA ASN A 24 -5.54 6.91 1.94
C ASN A 24 -4.95 6.05 3.06
N GLU A 25 -5.23 4.76 3.05
CA GLU A 25 -4.81 3.75 4.01
C GLU A 25 -3.28 3.71 4.12
N THR A 26 -2.58 3.75 2.98
CA THR A 26 -1.11 3.75 2.97
C THR A 26 -0.53 5.08 3.47
N SER A 27 -1.27 6.17 3.33
CA SER A 27 -0.89 7.47 3.89
C SER A 27 -1.01 7.48 5.40
N VAL A 28 -2.08 6.90 5.95
CA VAL A 28 -2.27 6.71 7.39
C VAL A 28 -1.23 5.73 7.94
N LEU A 29 -0.98 4.61 7.26
CA LEU A 29 0.08 3.66 7.58
C LEU A 29 1.43 4.39 7.70
N SER A 30 1.80 5.20 6.70
CA SER A 30 3.08 5.94 6.73
C SER A 30 3.20 6.91 7.91
N LEU A 31 2.10 7.55 8.31
CA LEU A 31 2.06 8.47 9.44
C LEU A 31 2.26 7.71 10.76
N ILE A 32 1.48 6.65 10.97
CA ILE A 32 1.53 5.84 12.19
C ILE A 32 2.90 5.19 12.33
N LEU A 33 3.43 4.58 11.27
CA LEU A 33 4.75 3.96 11.30
C LEU A 33 5.87 4.96 11.56
N ASN A 34 5.75 6.19 11.04
CA ASN A 34 6.72 7.22 11.34
C ASN A 34 6.70 7.63 12.82
N ILE A 35 5.50 7.75 13.41
CA ILE A 35 5.34 8.06 14.83
C ILE A 35 5.88 6.91 15.70
N ALA A 36 5.51 5.66 15.37
CA ALA A 36 5.92 4.47 16.10
C ALA A 36 7.43 4.21 16.04
N ALA A 37 8.10 4.59 14.94
CA ALA A 37 9.54 4.44 14.78
C ALA A 37 10.37 5.36 15.70
N GLY A 38 9.75 6.16 16.58
CA GLY A 38 10.45 6.96 17.58
C GLY A 38 11.34 8.06 17.00
N LYS A 39 11.21 8.36 15.70
CA LYS A 39 11.87 9.51 15.06
C LYS A 39 11.11 10.77 15.49
N ILE A 40 11.34 11.21 16.74
CA ILE A 40 10.82 12.46 17.35
C ILE A 40 11.60 13.67 16.78
N GLY A 41 11.79 13.69 15.46
CA GLY A 41 12.37 14.79 14.71
C GLY A 41 11.32 15.38 13.78
N THR A 42 11.48 16.65 13.41
CA THR A 42 10.64 17.26 12.39
C THR A 42 10.86 16.51 11.07
N PRO A 43 9.81 15.91 10.47
CA PRO A 43 9.97 15.20 9.21
C PRO A 43 10.43 16.19 8.14
N GLU A 44 11.31 15.77 7.26
CA GLU A 44 11.77 16.63 6.20
C GLU A 44 10.64 16.87 5.18
N ILE A 45 10.35 18.15 4.92
CA ILE A 45 9.25 18.58 4.06
C ILE A 45 9.78 19.17 2.75
N LEU A 46 9.28 18.65 1.64
CA LEU A 46 9.44 19.24 0.32
C LEU A 46 8.15 19.93 -0.13
N ARG A 47 8.22 21.25 -0.29
CA ARG A 47 7.15 22.08 -0.88
C ARG A 47 7.28 22.08 -2.40
N LYS A 48 6.43 21.32 -3.11
CA LYS A 48 6.38 21.37 -4.59
C LYS A 48 4.99 21.14 -5.16
N ASN A 49 4.79 21.56 -6.41
CA ASN A 49 3.55 21.35 -7.15
C ASN A 49 3.25 19.84 -7.30
N CYS A 50 1.96 19.51 -7.38
CA CYS A 50 1.50 18.16 -7.65
C CYS A 50 1.08 18.05 -9.12
N ILE A 51 1.32 16.90 -9.77
CA ILE A 51 0.85 16.68 -11.15
C ILE A 51 -0.68 16.73 -11.20
N ALA A 52 -1.37 16.23 -10.17
CA ALA A 52 -2.82 16.31 -10.07
C ALA A 52 -3.34 17.73 -9.74
N HIS A 53 -2.49 18.57 -9.14
CA HIS A 53 -2.85 19.94 -8.75
C HIS A 53 -1.70 20.90 -9.09
N PRO A 54 -1.48 21.23 -10.38
CA PRO A 54 -0.32 22.01 -10.81
C PRO A 54 -0.33 23.43 -10.22
N GLN A 55 -1.51 23.98 -9.95
CA GLN A 55 -1.68 25.34 -9.43
C GLN A 55 -1.47 25.46 -7.91
N LYS A 56 -1.45 24.33 -7.18
CA LYS A 56 -1.32 24.32 -5.71
C LYS A 56 -0.01 23.63 -5.30
N LYS A 57 0.79 24.32 -4.48
CA LYS A 57 1.96 23.69 -3.85
C LYS A 57 1.48 22.73 -2.75
N SER A 58 2.08 21.55 -2.72
CA SER A 58 1.81 20.51 -1.74
C SER A 58 3.05 20.27 -0.88
N ASP A 59 2.85 20.13 0.43
CA ASP A 59 3.88 19.68 1.35
C ASP A 59 3.94 18.16 1.33
N ALA A 60 5.13 17.62 1.13
CA ALA A 60 5.39 16.19 1.11
C ALA A 60 6.51 15.82 2.07
N VAL A 61 6.26 14.83 2.92
CA VAL A 61 7.32 14.19 3.71
C VAL A 61 8.22 13.43 2.75
N ILE A 62 9.53 13.68 2.81
CA ILE A 62 10.54 13.03 1.98
C ILE A 62 11.63 12.40 2.86
N ARG A 63 12.49 11.59 2.23
CA ARG A 63 13.62 10.90 2.89
C ARG A 63 13.21 10.19 4.18
N ASN A 64 12.07 9.48 4.11
CA ASN A 64 11.45 8.84 5.25
C ASN A 64 11.15 7.37 4.91
N GLU A 65 11.69 6.45 5.70
CA GLU A 65 11.51 5.01 5.50
C GLU A 65 10.03 4.61 5.56
N ALA A 66 9.23 5.17 6.46
CA ALA A 66 7.81 4.82 6.62
C ALA A 66 7.01 5.21 5.39
N VAL A 67 7.34 6.36 4.82
CA VAL A 67 6.77 6.81 3.54
C VAL A 67 7.20 5.90 2.39
N ASP A 68 8.45 5.44 2.38
CA ASP A 68 8.99 4.56 1.32
C ASP A 68 8.48 3.12 1.41
N TYR A 69 8.19 2.64 2.62
CA TYR A 69 7.52 1.38 2.86
C TYR A 69 6.06 1.45 2.42
N ALA A 70 5.31 2.44 2.92
CA ALA A 70 3.91 2.64 2.53
C ALA A 70 3.74 2.82 1.02
N ALA A 71 4.69 3.44 0.33
CA ALA A 71 4.70 3.51 -1.13
C ALA A 71 4.81 2.13 -1.80
N GLY A 72 5.61 1.22 -1.24
CA GLY A 72 5.70 -0.16 -1.71
C GLY A 72 4.41 -0.92 -1.46
N VAL A 73 3.86 -0.82 -0.25
CA VAL A 73 2.57 -1.42 0.14
C VAL A 73 1.46 -0.95 -0.81
N ASN A 74 1.42 0.35 -1.15
CA ASN A 74 0.45 0.88 -2.10
C ASN A 74 0.54 0.20 -3.48
N VAL A 75 1.76 -0.04 -3.97
CA VAL A 75 1.99 -0.71 -5.26
C VAL A 75 1.53 -2.17 -5.20
N LEU A 76 1.78 -2.87 -4.08
CA LEU A 76 1.34 -4.24 -3.85
C LEU A 76 -0.19 -4.31 -3.85
N MET A 77 -0.86 -3.49 -3.04
CA MET A 77 -2.33 -3.41 -2.96
C MET A 77 -2.95 -3.09 -4.32
N MET A 78 -2.41 -2.09 -5.03
CA MET A 78 -2.91 -1.70 -6.35
C MET A 78 -2.81 -2.85 -7.36
N TYR A 79 -1.67 -3.56 -7.38
CA TYR A 79 -1.47 -4.65 -8.33
C TYR A 79 -2.42 -5.83 -8.08
N PHE A 80 -2.55 -6.25 -6.83
CA PHE A 80 -3.42 -7.37 -6.50
C PHE A 80 -4.91 -7.03 -6.68
N LYS A 81 -5.35 -5.80 -6.34
CA LYS A 81 -6.71 -5.34 -6.67
C LYS A 81 -6.98 -5.37 -8.18
N LEU A 82 -6.02 -4.96 -9.01
CA LEU A 82 -6.17 -5.03 -10.48
C LEU A 82 -6.21 -6.46 -11.01
N LEU A 83 -5.49 -7.40 -10.39
CA LEU A 83 -5.56 -8.81 -10.75
C LEU A 83 -6.91 -9.41 -10.37
N ASP A 84 -7.39 -9.10 -9.17
CA ASP A 84 -8.68 -9.56 -8.66
C ASP A 84 -9.84 -9.10 -9.56
N SER A 85 -9.91 -7.80 -9.89
CA SER A 85 -10.91 -7.27 -10.83
C SER A 85 -10.78 -7.83 -12.25
N TRP A 86 -9.59 -8.27 -12.67
CA TRP A 86 -9.46 -8.98 -13.95
C TRP A 86 -10.00 -10.40 -13.86
N HIS A 87 -9.76 -11.11 -12.76
CA HIS A 87 -10.21 -12.48 -12.57
C HIS A 87 -11.73 -12.59 -12.40
N ASP A 88 -12.34 -11.63 -11.70
CA ASP A 88 -13.77 -11.67 -11.37
C ASP A 88 -14.65 -11.03 -12.46
N ASP A 89 -14.31 -9.82 -12.92
CA ASP A 89 -15.14 -9.07 -13.89
C ASP A 89 -14.65 -9.19 -15.35
N LYS A 90 -13.56 -9.92 -15.60
CA LYS A 90 -12.85 -9.93 -16.92
C LYS A 90 -12.57 -8.52 -17.45
N ASN A 91 -12.28 -7.58 -16.55
CA ASN A 91 -12.09 -6.18 -16.89
C ASN A 91 -10.75 -5.96 -17.65
N LEU A 92 -10.84 -5.73 -18.96
CA LEU A 92 -9.68 -5.53 -19.83
C LEU A 92 -8.80 -4.34 -19.39
N ALA A 93 -9.38 -3.29 -18.81
CA ALA A 93 -8.62 -2.17 -18.27
C ALA A 93 -7.80 -2.59 -17.03
N ALA A 94 -8.33 -3.48 -16.19
CA ALA A 94 -7.61 -4.03 -15.04
C ALA A 94 -6.43 -4.91 -15.49
N LYS A 95 -6.59 -5.68 -16.57
CA LYS A 95 -5.50 -6.45 -17.20
C LYS A 95 -4.40 -5.55 -17.78
N ALA A 96 -4.77 -4.51 -18.50
CA ALA A 96 -3.83 -3.55 -19.06
C ALA A 96 -3.08 -2.82 -17.94
N GLY A 97 -3.80 -2.37 -16.90
CA GLY A 97 -3.23 -1.71 -15.73
C GLY A 97 -2.25 -2.59 -14.96
N SER A 98 -2.63 -3.83 -14.62
CA SER A 98 -1.75 -4.78 -13.93
C SER A 98 -0.49 -5.08 -14.75
N THR A 99 -0.62 -5.22 -16.07
CA THR A 99 0.54 -5.40 -16.96
C THR A 99 1.46 -4.17 -16.94
N ALA A 100 0.89 -2.97 -17.00
CA ALA A 100 1.65 -1.71 -17.04
C ALA A 100 2.45 -1.47 -15.74
N ILE A 101 1.91 -1.85 -14.59
CA ILE A 101 2.60 -1.70 -13.28
C ILE A 101 3.36 -2.96 -12.84
N ARG A 102 3.39 -4.03 -13.64
CA ARG A 102 3.99 -5.32 -13.25
C ARG A 102 5.46 -5.20 -12.82
N ARG A 103 6.24 -4.33 -13.47
CA ARG A 103 7.63 -4.07 -13.10
C ARG A 103 7.73 -3.39 -11.73
N ALA A 104 6.84 -2.42 -11.46
CA ALA A 104 6.76 -1.74 -10.17
C ALA A 104 6.38 -2.72 -9.06
N PHE A 105 5.39 -3.58 -9.32
CA PHE A 105 4.98 -4.66 -8.42
C PHE A 105 6.15 -5.59 -8.09
N ARG A 106 6.84 -6.15 -9.11
CA ARG A 106 7.98 -7.06 -8.89
C ARG A 106 9.05 -6.42 -8.02
N LYS A 107 9.34 -5.13 -8.24
CA LYS A 107 10.30 -4.38 -7.43
C LYS A 107 9.82 -4.20 -5.98
N ALA A 108 8.53 -3.90 -5.78
CA ALA A 108 7.95 -3.76 -4.44
C ALA A 108 7.93 -5.11 -3.70
N ALA A 109 7.49 -6.19 -4.35
CA ALA A 109 7.44 -7.53 -3.79
C ALA A 109 8.83 -8.08 -3.43
N ALA A 110 9.82 -7.84 -4.28
CA ALA A 110 11.21 -8.23 -3.96
C ALA A 110 11.79 -7.45 -2.78
N LYS A 111 11.33 -6.20 -2.56
CA LYS A 111 11.81 -5.35 -1.47
C LYS A 111 11.08 -5.61 -0.14
N TYR A 112 9.78 -5.93 -0.21
CA TYR A 112 8.91 -6.12 0.95
C TYR A 112 8.12 -7.44 0.81
N PRO A 113 8.79 -8.60 0.88
CA PRO A 113 8.16 -9.91 0.62
C PRO A 113 7.06 -10.24 1.63
N ILE A 114 7.31 -10.00 2.93
CA ILE A 114 6.32 -10.25 4.00
C ILE A 114 5.04 -9.45 3.74
N SER A 115 5.17 -8.17 3.41
CA SER A 115 4.03 -7.31 3.06
C SER A 115 3.33 -7.75 1.78
N ALA A 116 4.07 -8.31 0.81
CA ALA A 116 3.49 -8.83 -0.42
C ALA A 116 2.62 -10.06 -0.14
N ASP A 117 3.08 -10.95 0.73
CA ASP A 117 2.35 -12.13 1.15
C ASP A 117 1.10 -11.73 1.95
N ALA A 118 1.23 -10.83 2.94
CA ALA A 118 0.09 -10.34 3.72
C ALA A 118 -1.01 -9.75 2.82
N VAL A 119 -0.64 -8.85 1.89
CA VAL A 119 -1.61 -8.26 0.95
C VAL A 119 -2.23 -9.32 0.03
N TYR A 120 -1.44 -10.29 -0.44
CA TYR A 120 -1.93 -11.36 -1.31
C TYR A 120 -2.97 -12.24 -0.60
N PHE A 121 -2.65 -12.73 0.60
CA PHE A 121 -3.54 -13.61 1.36
C PHE A 121 -4.83 -12.90 1.76
N SER A 122 -4.74 -11.65 2.23
CA SER A 122 -5.92 -10.87 2.62
C SER A 122 -6.85 -10.57 1.45
N ILE A 123 -6.32 -10.22 0.28
CA ILE A 123 -7.16 -10.01 -0.92
C ILE A 123 -7.83 -11.33 -1.32
N ARG A 124 -7.09 -12.45 -1.31
CA ARG A 124 -7.64 -13.76 -1.66
C ARG A 124 -8.77 -14.20 -0.71
N GLU A 125 -8.61 -13.99 0.59
CA GLU A 125 -9.65 -14.34 1.57
C GLU A 125 -10.88 -13.43 1.42
N LEU A 126 -10.67 -12.14 1.15
CA LEU A 126 -11.77 -11.22 0.85
C LEU A 126 -12.57 -11.68 -0.37
N THR A 127 -11.91 -11.99 -1.49
CA THR A 127 -12.55 -12.50 -2.71
C THR A 127 -13.34 -13.79 -2.44
N LYS A 128 -12.83 -14.66 -1.57
CA LYS A 128 -13.52 -15.90 -1.18
C LYS A 128 -14.80 -15.61 -0.41
N LEU A 129 -14.75 -14.73 0.59
CA LEU A 129 -15.92 -14.33 1.39
C LEU A 129 -16.99 -13.64 0.53
N GLU A 130 -16.57 -12.82 -0.44
CA GLU A 130 -17.47 -12.18 -1.40
C GLU A 130 -18.19 -13.22 -2.27
N LYS A 131 -17.48 -14.25 -2.74
CA LYS A 131 -18.06 -15.36 -3.54
C LYS A 131 -18.99 -16.26 -2.75
N GLU A 132 -18.74 -16.42 -1.45
CA GLU A 132 -19.59 -17.17 -0.53
C GLU A 132 -20.86 -16.39 -0.13
N GLY A 133 -21.00 -15.12 -0.54
CA GLY A 133 -22.15 -14.29 -0.22
C GLY A 133 -22.24 -13.95 1.26
N CYS A 134 -21.09 -13.72 1.91
CA CYS A 134 -21.01 -13.45 3.33
C CYS A 134 -21.93 -12.28 3.75
N SER A 135 -22.84 -12.53 4.69
CA SER A 135 -23.77 -11.52 5.21
C SER A 135 -23.25 -10.80 6.46
N SER A 136 -22.10 -11.21 7.00
CA SER A 136 -21.51 -10.66 8.21
C SER A 136 -20.51 -9.57 7.86
N ILE A 137 -20.76 -8.35 8.35
CA ILE A 137 -19.87 -7.20 8.16
C ILE A 137 -18.52 -7.47 8.84
N ASP A 138 -18.53 -8.01 10.06
CA ASP A 138 -17.30 -8.28 10.80
C ASP A 138 -16.41 -9.28 10.06
N ALA A 139 -17.00 -10.35 9.51
CA ALA A 139 -16.26 -11.34 8.74
C ALA A 139 -15.69 -10.73 7.44
N ALA A 140 -16.42 -9.84 6.77
CA ALA A 140 -15.92 -9.14 5.59
C ALA A 140 -14.79 -8.13 5.91
N CYS A 141 -14.75 -7.59 7.14
CA CYS A 141 -13.70 -6.67 7.57
C CYS A 141 -12.42 -7.39 8.04
N GLU A 142 -12.53 -8.63 8.51
CA GLU A 142 -11.43 -9.41 9.09
C GLU A 142 -10.19 -9.51 8.18
N PRO A 143 -10.30 -9.82 6.87
CA PRO A 143 -9.12 -9.93 6.00
C PRO A 143 -8.31 -8.63 5.93
N PHE A 144 -8.99 -7.48 5.90
CA PHE A 144 -8.34 -6.17 5.87
C PHE A 144 -7.71 -5.83 7.23
N ALA A 145 -8.38 -6.16 8.34
CA ALA A 145 -7.85 -5.97 9.69
C ALA A 145 -6.55 -6.78 9.89
N SER A 146 -6.57 -8.06 9.52
CA SER A 146 -5.38 -8.93 9.54
C SER A 146 -4.26 -8.39 8.64
N MET A 147 -4.59 -7.96 7.42
CA MET A 147 -3.61 -7.34 6.51
C MET A 147 -2.91 -6.16 7.17
N MET A 148 -3.69 -5.26 7.78
CA MET A 148 -3.16 -4.05 8.38
C MET A 148 -2.27 -4.37 9.59
N ALA A 149 -2.66 -5.35 10.42
CA ALA A 149 -1.84 -5.81 11.54
C ALA A 149 -0.44 -6.24 11.05
N ASP A 150 -0.38 -7.10 10.03
CA ASP A 150 0.90 -7.53 9.44
C ASP A 150 1.69 -6.38 8.84
N LEU A 151 1.01 -5.46 8.14
CA LEU A 151 1.65 -4.31 7.52
C LEU A 151 2.26 -3.34 8.55
N PHE A 152 1.69 -3.25 9.76
CA PHE A 152 2.23 -2.45 10.85
C PHE A 152 3.52 -3.05 11.46
N MET A 153 3.76 -4.35 11.31
CA MET A 153 4.96 -5.04 11.78
C MET A 153 6.19 -4.87 10.86
N TRP A 154 6.23 -3.77 10.08
CA TRP A 154 7.19 -3.50 9.00
C TRP A 154 8.70 -3.52 9.33
N LYS A 155 9.05 -3.61 10.62
CA LYS A 155 10.43 -3.60 11.12
C LYS A 155 10.75 -4.76 12.09
N ASP A 156 9.75 -5.50 12.53
CA ASP A 156 9.94 -6.60 13.48
C ASP A 156 9.66 -7.92 12.78
N SER A 157 10.70 -8.73 12.59
CA SER A 157 10.55 -10.16 12.28
C SER A 157 10.16 -11.00 13.50
N ASP A 158 10.05 -10.40 14.69
CA ASP A 158 10.22 -11.11 15.97
C ASP A 158 9.01 -11.09 16.91
N VAL A 159 7.81 -10.68 16.47
CA VAL A 159 6.64 -10.54 17.37
C VAL A 159 5.59 -11.66 17.24
N PHE A 160 5.78 -12.61 16.32
CA PHE A 160 5.00 -13.85 16.28
C PHE A 160 5.87 -15.09 16.53
N CYS A 161 6.73 -15.05 17.55
CA CYS A 161 6.89 -16.27 18.34
C CYS A 161 5.60 -16.43 19.13
N SER A 162 4.73 -17.25 18.56
CA SER A 162 3.58 -17.84 19.22
C SER A 162 4.01 -18.33 20.61
N GLU A 163 3.39 -17.81 21.66
CA GLU A 163 3.27 -18.65 22.86
C GLU A 163 2.10 -19.63 22.63
N PRO A 164 2.32 -20.93 22.95
CA PRO A 164 1.35 -22.00 22.74
C PRO A 164 0.13 -21.92 23.67
#